data_AF-A0A835PW13-F1
#
_entry.id   AF-A0A835PW13-F1
#
_cell.length_a   1.000
_cell.length_b   1.000
_cell.length_c   1.000
_cell.angle_alpha   90.00
_cell.angle_beta   90.00
_cell.angle_gamma   90.00
#
_symmetry.space_group_name_H-M   'P 1'
#
loop_
_entity.id
_entity.type
_entity.pdbx_description
1 polymer ?
#
loop_
_entity_poly.entity_id
_entity_poly.type
_entity_poly.pdbx_seq_one_letter_code
_entity_poly.pdbx_strand_id
1 'polypeptide(L)'
;MRRISLRQISYLVLDEADRMLDMGFEPQIRKIVKEVPHHRQTLMFTATWPKEVRKIAADLLVNPIHVNIGNIDELVANKAITQFVEVIKPLEKQRRLEQILRSQEAGSKIIIFCSTRGCVTS
;
A
#
# COMPACT_ATOMS: atom_id res chain seq x y z
N MET A 1 7.96 29.97 -15.81
CA MET A 1 7.34 30.63 -14.64
C MET A 1 6.73 29.57 -13.74
N ARG A 2 7.15 29.46 -12.46
CA ARG A 2 6.49 28.55 -11.51
C ARG A 2 5.10 29.09 -11.20
N ARG A 3 4.06 28.26 -11.39
CA ARG A 3 2.65 28.67 -11.18
C ARG A 3 2.21 28.56 -9.73
N ILE A 4 2.96 27.84 -8.89
CA ILE A 4 2.64 27.56 -7.49
C ILE A 4 3.91 27.72 -6.65
N SER A 5 3.78 28.32 -5.46
CA SER A 5 4.84 28.49 -4.47
C SER A 5 4.60 27.58 -3.28
N LEU A 6 5.65 26.92 -2.79
CA LEU A 6 5.60 26.02 -1.61
C LEU A 6 6.21 26.66 -0.36
N ARG A 7 6.59 27.95 -0.42
CA ARG A 7 7.36 28.63 0.63
C ARG A 7 6.64 28.82 1.97
N GLN A 8 5.32 28.64 2.02
CA GLN A 8 4.51 28.82 3.23
C GLN A 8 3.97 27.48 3.78
N ILE A 9 4.50 26.36 3.30
CA ILE A 9 4.07 25.05 3.77
C ILE A 9 4.71 24.77 5.14
N SER A 10 3.85 24.53 6.13
CA SER A 10 4.26 24.09 7.48
C SER A 10 4.14 22.57 7.67
N TYR A 11 3.42 21.87 6.79
CA TYR A 11 3.16 20.44 6.88
C TYR A 11 3.42 19.74 5.54
N LEU A 12 4.23 18.69 5.58
CA LEU A 12 4.47 17.80 4.44
C LEU A 12 4.01 16.39 4.81
N VAL A 13 3.15 15.79 4.00
CA VAL A 13 2.68 14.41 4.19
C VAL A 13 3.10 13.56 2.99
N LEU A 14 3.71 12.42 3.27
CA LEU A 14 4.03 11.38 2.30
C LEU A 14 3.23 10.14 2.66
N ASP A 15 2.22 9.83 1.85
CA ASP A 15 1.37 8.65 2.05
C ASP A 15 1.71 7.56 1.03
N GLU A 16 1.59 6.29 1.43
CA GLU A 16 2.05 5.12 0.67
C GLU A 16 3.49 5.27 0.15
N ALA A 17 4.41 5.65 1.06
CA ALA A 17 5.78 5.99 0.68
C ALA A 17 6.50 4.85 -0.06
N ASP A 18 6.34 3.60 0.41
CA ASP A 18 6.83 2.40 -0.27
C ASP A 18 6.36 2.30 -1.73
N ARG A 19 5.05 2.45 -1.99
CA ARG A 19 4.52 2.41 -3.36
C ARG A 19 5.09 3.50 -4.25
N MET A 20 5.26 4.71 -3.73
CA MET A 20 5.88 5.79 -4.50
C MET A 20 7.31 5.43 -4.93
N LEU A 21 8.05 4.68 -4.11
CA LEU A 21 9.39 4.21 -4.46
C LEU A 21 9.36 3.09 -5.48
N ASP A 22 8.42 2.15 -5.36
CA ASP A 22 8.21 1.10 -6.34
C ASP A 22 7.86 1.67 -7.73
N MET A 23 7.16 2.80 -7.77
CA MET A 23 6.87 3.55 -8.99
C MET A 23 8.05 4.39 -9.51
N GLY A 24 9.17 4.43 -8.78
CA GLY A 24 10.36 5.20 -9.15
C GLY A 24 10.23 6.71 -8.95
N PHE A 25 9.36 7.18 -8.05
CA PHE A 25 9.14 8.61 -7.80
C PHE A 25 10.14 9.26 -6.85
N GLU A 26 11.18 8.55 -6.42
CA GLU A 26 12.21 9.11 -5.54
C GLU A 26 12.80 10.44 -6.06
N PRO A 27 13.22 10.58 -7.35
CA PRO A 27 13.77 11.84 -7.85
C PRO A 27 12.77 13.01 -7.76
N GLN A 28 11.49 12.73 -8.01
CA GLN A 28 10.40 13.70 -7.99
C GLN A 28 10.11 14.14 -6.55
N ILE A 29 10.04 13.19 -5.60
CA ILE A 29 9.87 13.49 -4.17
C ILE A 29 10.99 14.40 -3.71
N ARG A 30 12.26 14.05 -3.99
CA ARG A 30 13.42 14.87 -3.61
C ARG A 30 13.37 16.27 -4.21
N LYS A 31 12.89 16.41 -5.45
CA LYS A 31 12.71 17.71 -6.12
C LYS A 31 11.63 18.55 -5.42
N ILE A 32 10.51 17.96 -5.02
CA ILE A 32 9.43 18.67 -4.32
C ILE A 32 9.92 19.10 -2.93
N VAL A 33 10.50 18.19 -2.16
CA VAL A 33 10.99 18.44 -0.79
C VAL A 33 11.99 19.58 -0.74
N LYS A 34 12.89 19.68 -1.73
CA LYS A 34 13.86 20.79 -1.85
C LYS A 34 13.22 22.18 -1.98
N GLU A 35 11.98 22.24 -2.45
CA GLU A 35 11.22 23.48 -2.62
C GLU A 35 10.36 23.82 -1.40
N VAL A 36 10.21 22.89 -0.46
CA VAL A 36 9.45 23.07 0.79
C VAL A 36 10.39 23.60 1.89
N PRO A 37 9.97 24.59 2.70
CA PRO A 37 10.76 25.10 3.83
C PRO A 37 11.29 24.00 4.76
N HIS A 38 12.51 24.15 5.26
CA HIS A 38 13.12 23.19 6.20
C HIS A 38 12.40 23.14 7.56
N HIS A 39 11.89 24.28 8.03
CA HIS A 39 11.10 24.34 9.26
C HIS A 39 9.66 23.96 8.96
N ARG A 40 9.39 22.66 9.00
CA ARG A 40 8.08 22.04 8.75
C ARG A 40 7.93 20.77 9.58
N GLN A 41 6.70 20.36 9.82
CA GLN A 41 6.39 19.01 10.28
C GLN A 41 6.26 18.08 9.06
N THR A 42 7.00 16.98 9.05
CA THR A 42 6.88 15.96 8.01
C THR A 42 6.26 14.69 8.59
N LEU A 43 5.21 14.18 7.96
CA LEU A 43 4.58 12.89 8.28
C LEU A 43 4.83 11.93 7.12
N MET A 44 5.17 10.69 7.43
CA MET A 44 5.36 9.64 6.44
C MET A 44 4.60 8.40 6.86
N PHE A 45 3.76 7.88 5.95
CA PHE A 45 2.97 6.68 6.12
C PHE A 45 3.40 5.66 5.08
N THR A 46 3.60 4.41 5.52
CA THR A 46 4.07 3.31 4.68
C THR A 46 3.65 1.99 5.30
N ALA A 47 3.29 1.01 4.46
CA ALA A 47 2.89 -0.31 4.92
C ALA A 47 4.10 -1.22 5.14
N THR A 48 5.17 -0.99 4.37
CA THR A 48 6.42 -1.75 4.45
C THR A 48 7.59 -0.88 4.89
N TRP A 49 8.64 -1.50 5.42
CA TRP A 49 9.84 -0.81 5.93
C TRP A 49 11.18 -1.34 5.35
N PRO A 50 11.33 -1.48 4.02
CA PRO A 50 12.58 -1.91 3.39
C PRO A 50 13.68 -0.83 3.47
N LYS A 51 14.91 -1.17 3.06
CA LYS A 51 16.08 -0.30 3.19
C LYS A 51 15.92 1.02 2.43
N GLU A 52 15.24 0.98 1.30
CA GLU A 52 14.98 2.10 0.40
C GLU A 52 14.08 3.13 1.07
N VAL A 53 12.99 2.68 1.71
CA VAL A 53 12.08 3.52 2.50
C VAL A 53 12.80 4.12 3.70
N ARG A 54 13.60 3.31 4.43
CA ARG A 54 14.41 3.79 5.57
C ARG A 54 15.37 4.90 5.17
N LYS A 55 16.00 4.78 4.00
CA LYS A 55 16.93 5.79 3.47
C LYS A 55 16.22 7.12 3.21
N ILE A 56 15.06 7.09 2.59
CA ILE A 56 14.27 8.30 2.32
C ILE A 56 13.70 8.89 3.61
N ALA A 57 13.26 8.06 4.55
CA ALA A 57 12.83 8.51 5.87
C ALA A 57 13.94 9.32 6.56
N ALA A 58 15.17 8.82 6.55
CA ALA A 58 16.33 9.48 7.15
C ALA A 58 16.66 10.83 6.47
N ASP A 59 16.43 10.94 5.17
CA ASP A 59 16.70 12.18 4.42
C ASP A 59 15.59 13.24 4.59
N LEU A 60 14.33 12.81 4.80
CA LEU A 60 13.16 13.69 4.75
C LEU A 60 12.60 14.07 6.12
N LEU A 61 12.84 13.24 7.14
CA LEU A 61 12.35 13.41 8.50
C LEU A 61 13.46 13.94 9.40
N VAL A 62 13.10 14.79 10.37
CA VAL A 62 14.03 15.30 11.39
C VAL A 62 13.59 14.75 12.75
N ASN A 63 14.44 13.94 13.38
CA ASN A 63 14.16 13.26 14.66
C ASN A 63 12.74 12.66 14.75
N PRO A 64 12.34 11.76 13.81
CA PRO A 64 10.98 11.24 13.78
C PRO A 64 10.68 10.31 14.96
N ILE A 65 9.44 10.35 15.42
CA ILE A 65 8.87 9.30 16.26
C ILE A 65 8.34 8.21 15.33
N HIS A 66 8.86 6.99 15.49
CA HIS A 66 8.41 5.84 14.72
C HIS A 66 7.30 5.11 15.46
N VAL A 67 6.10 5.07 14.88
CA VAL A 67 4.94 4.38 15.43
C VAL A 67 4.62 3.18 14.55
N ASN A 68 4.71 1.99 15.12
CA ASN A 68 4.51 0.73 14.43
C ASN A 68 3.28 0.02 15.00
N ILE A 69 2.35 -0.37 14.11
CA ILE A 69 1.18 -1.15 14.47
C ILE A 69 1.36 -2.55 13.87
N GLY A 70 1.57 -3.55 14.73
CA GLY A 70 1.82 -4.93 14.29
C GLY A 70 3.30 -5.24 14.02
N ASN A 71 3.57 -6.38 13.37
CA ASN A 71 4.93 -6.81 13.02
C ASN A 71 5.20 -6.44 11.55
N ILE A 72 6.13 -5.51 11.31
CA ILE A 72 6.38 -4.94 9.97
C ILE A 72 7.43 -5.75 9.19
N ASP A 73 8.31 -6.47 9.90
CA ASP A 73 9.41 -7.24 9.30
C ASP A 73 8.96 -8.56 8.66
N GLU A 74 7.79 -9.06 9.04
CA GLU A 74 7.17 -10.21 8.40
C GLU A 74 5.74 -9.82 7.99
N LEU A 75 5.46 -9.79 6.69
CA LEU A 75 4.10 -9.86 6.14
C LEU A 75 3.52 -11.25 6.48
N VAL A 76 3.38 -11.56 7.77
CA VAL A 76 2.73 -12.78 8.21
C VAL A 76 1.27 -12.58 7.83
N ALA A 77 0.81 -13.39 6.88
CA ALA A 77 -0.61 -13.66 6.69
C ALA A 77 -1.28 -13.70 8.06
N ASN A 78 -2.18 -12.75 8.32
CA ASN A 78 -2.76 -12.57 9.65
C ASN A 78 -3.20 -13.93 10.19
N LYS A 79 -2.62 -14.39 11.31
CA LYS A 79 -2.90 -15.72 11.88
C LYS A 79 -4.37 -15.89 12.26
N ALA A 80 -5.12 -14.80 12.38
CA ALA A 80 -6.57 -14.82 12.60
C ALA A 80 -7.39 -15.14 11.33
N ILE A 81 -6.79 -15.09 10.14
CA ILE A 81 -7.45 -15.41 8.87
C ILE A 81 -7.14 -16.86 8.51
N THR A 82 -8.16 -17.71 8.49
CA THR A 82 -8.05 -19.07 7.97
C THR A 82 -7.93 -19.02 6.45
N GLN A 83 -6.86 -19.59 5.91
CA GLN A 83 -6.59 -19.64 4.47
C GLN A 83 -6.68 -21.07 3.96
N PHE A 84 -7.42 -21.27 2.87
CA PHE A 84 -7.53 -22.54 2.17
C PHE A 84 -6.96 -22.38 0.76
N VAL A 85 -6.10 -23.31 0.33
CA VAL A 85 -5.51 -23.33 -1.00
C VAL A 85 -5.92 -24.62 -1.70
N GLU A 86 -6.54 -24.48 -2.87
CA GLU A 86 -6.95 -25.62 -3.70
C GLU A 86 -6.27 -25.55 -5.08
N VAL A 87 -5.59 -26.64 -5.45
CA VAL A 87 -4.97 -26.78 -6.77
C VAL A 87 -5.96 -27.45 -7.72
N ILE A 88 -6.54 -26.67 -8.64
CA ILE A 88 -7.56 -27.13 -9.59
C ILE A 88 -7.25 -26.69 -11.01
N LYS A 89 -7.81 -27.39 -12.00
CA LYS A 89 -7.65 -27.02 -13.41
C LYS A 89 -8.40 -25.70 -13.71
N PRO A 90 -7.91 -24.85 -14.62
CA PRO A 90 -8.56 -23.58 -14.94
C PRO A 90 -10.04 -23.70 -15.31
N LEU A 91 -10.39 -24.72 -16.09
CA LEU A 91 -11.77 -25.00 -16.54
C LEU A 91 -12.73 -25.38 -15.39
N GLU A 92 -12.19 -25.84 -14.26
CA GLU A 92 -12.98 -26.29 -13.10
C GLU A 92 -13.24 -25.16 -12.10
N LYS A 93 -12.56 -24.01 -12.24
CA LYS A 93 -12.65 -22.88 -11.31
C LYS A 93 -14.07 -22.34 -11.17
N GLN A 94 -14.80 -22.20 -12.27
CA GLN A 94 -16.19 -21.70 -12.27
C GLN A 94 -17.08 -22.58 -11.40
N ARG A 95 -17.08 -23.90 -11.68
CA ARG A 95 -17.89 -24.87 -10.94
C ARG A 95 -17.51 -24.92 -9.46
N ARG A 96 -16.21 -24.84 -9.15
CA ARG A 96 -15.75 -24.84 -7.75
C ARG A 96 -16.17 -23.58 -7.01
N LEU A 97 -16.09 -22.42 -7.65
CA LEU A 97 -16.56 -21.15 -7.09
C LEU A 97 -18.05 -21.21 -6.74
N GLU A 98 -18.90 -21.73 -7.65
CA GLU A 98 -20.33 -21.91 -7.37
C GLU A 98 -20.60 -22.80 -6.17
N GLN A 99 -19.83 -23.88 -5.99
CA GLN A 99 -19.95 -24.75 -4.81
C GLN A 99 -19.59 -24.00 -3.52
N ILE A 100 -18.54 -23.18 -3.54
CA ILE A 100 -18.13 -22.37 -2.39
C ILE A 100 -19.20 -21.34 -2.06
N LEU A 101 -19.77 -20.66 -3.05
CA LEU A 101 -20.81 -19.65 -2.84
C LEU A 101 -22.09 -20.28 -2.26
N ARG A 102 -22.46 -21.48 -2.72
CA ARG A 102 -23.63 -22.21 -2.20
C ARG A 102 -23.45 -22.74 -0.78
N SER A 103 -22.20 -22.90 -0.30
CA SER A 103 -21.95 -23.33 1.07
C SER A 103 -21.94 -22.17 2.08
N GLN A 104 -22.02 -20.92 1.62
CA GLN A 104 -22.10 -19.75 2.51
C GLN A 104 -23.55 -19.46 2.91
N GLU A 105 -23.73 -18.82 4.06
CA GLU A 105 -25.04 -18.39 4.54
C GLU A 105 -25.65 -17.33 3.61
N ALA A 106 -26.98 -17.40 3.44
CA ALA A 106 -27.71 -16.44 2.62
C ALA A 106 -27.53 -15.01 3.19
N GLY A 107 -27.16 -14.07 2.31
CA GLY A 107 -26.89 -12.67 2.71
C GLY A 107 -25.42 -12.39 3.05
N SER A 108 -24.54 -13.38 3.01
CA SER A 108 -23.10 -13.17 3.16
C SER A 108 -22.56 -12.22 2.10
N LYS A 109 -21.72 -11.26 2.51
CA LYS A 109 -20.99 -10.38 1.59
C LYS A 109 -19.64 -10.99 1.28
N ILE A 110 -19.40 -11.28 0.00
CA ILE A 110 -18.19 -11.98 -0.47
C ILE A 110 -17.51 -11.12 -1.53
N ILE A 111 -16.19 -11.02 -1.48
CA ILE A 111 -15.37 -10.36 -2.49
C ILE A 111 -14.58 -11.45 -3.23
N ILE A 112 -14.69 -11.46 -4.56
CA ILE A 112 -13.95 -12.38 -5.44
C ILE A 112 -12.97 -11.55 -6.27
N PHE A 113 -11.69 -11.87 -6.17
CA PHE A 113 -10.64 -11.22 -6.95
C PHE A 113 -10.32 -12.02 -8.21
N CYS A 114 -10.35 -11.36 -9.36
CA CYS A 114 -9.96 -11.91 -10.65
C CYS A 114 -8.73 -11.18 -11.19
N SER A 115 -7.84 -11.89 -11.88
CA SER A 115 -6.60 -11.31 -12.41
C SER A 115 -6.79 -10.41 -13.64
N THR A 116 -7.87 -10.59 -14.39
CA THR A 116 -8.19 -9.77 -15.56
C THR A 116 -9.60 -9.23 -15.49
N ARG A 117 -9.81 -8.03 -16.07
CA ARG A 117 -11.14 -7.40 -16.15
C ARG A 117 -12.15 -8.23 -16.94
N GLY A 118 -11.70 -8.96 -17.96
CA GLY A 118 -12.58 -9.79 -18.79
C GLY A 118 -13.30 -10.89 -18.01
N CYS A 119 -12.71 -11.38 -16.92
CA CYS A 119 -13.33 -12.39 -16.06
C CYS A 119 -14.44 -11.84 -15.15
N VAL A 120 -14.59 -10.53 -15.01
CA VAL A 120 -15.59 -9.90 -14.11
C VAL A 120 -16.91 -9.62 -14.83
N THR A 121 -16.87 -9.46 -16.15
CA THR A 121 -18.02 -9.04 -16.96
C THR A 121 -18.71 -10.19 -17.72
N SER A 122 -18.40 -11.44 -17.37
CA SER A 122 -18.96 -12.64 -18.01
C SER A 122 -20.06 -13.28 -17.16
#